data_AF-A0A1G1PG37-F1
#
_entry.id   AF-A0A1G1PG37-F1
#
_cell.length_a   1.000
_cell.length_b   1.000
_cell.length_c   1.000
_cell.angle_alpha   90.00
_cell.angle_beta   90.00
_cell.angle_gamma   90.00
#
_symmetry.space_group_name_H-M   'P 1'
#
loop_
_entity.id
_entity.type
_entity.pdbx_description
1 polymer ?
#
loop_
_entity_poly.entity_id
_entity_poly.type
_entity_poly.pdbx_seq_one_letter_code
_entity_poly.pdbx_strand_id
1 'polypeptide(L)'
;MYPERPLDCELYPFVVTRDASGRRLLLAVDTKCPYVQQLGAGRALRDYGWYLLRLLESPSGQRLLVDNPGLAGRPRPEFWVVAPIHDPAPPPAPEPPPGFVPLSSRWAEFDEALAVSGRPLSAYHRAAWAAWEDLLQCWWGPIGVHHHAVVAEQAGGYFLALPPMGPPVTREVMDEAFAQLDALNGGAPVSRVENLPEDLAGRCRDWGYAVSLVEQEYLYERARLERRAERAASSGQLTVRAYRPEDLDACRRAYALWALKRQADTDDAEARAMLRDGFYAHRRWLEGAAALGVLGWVAEDSEGLCGYTLGTPLSSEAGVILAEITTLEHEGLPALLTAALCRALGKPLINAMGDARLPALIRRKMEDHPCAVRPVFSAARPS
;
A
#
# COMPACT_ATOMS: atom_id res chain seq x y z
N MET A 1 -5.36 -17.85 -18.23
CA MET A 1 -4.92 -18.54 -17.00
C MET A 1 -3.56 -17.94 -16.64
N TYR A 2 -3.58 -16.93 -15.77
CA TYR A 2 -2.52 -16.01 -15.29
C TYR A 2 -1.17 -15.94 -16.03
N PRO A 3 -0.81 -14.81 -16.68
CA PRO A 3 0.48 -14.65 -17.32
C PRO A 3 1.65 -14.40 -16.36
N GLU A 4 1.42 -13.92 -15.12
CA GLU A 4 2.43 -13.90 -14.04
C GLU A 4 1.74 -14.28 -12.73
N ARG A 5 2.38 -15.08 -11.87
CA ARG A 5 1.81 -15.56 -10.59
C ARG A 5 2.51 -14.85 -9.43
N PRO A 6 1.95 -14.75 -8.20
CA PRO A 6 2.73 -14.31 -7.05
C PRO A 6 3.92 -15.25 -6.93
N LEU A 7 5.11 -14.74 -6.57
CA LEU A 7 6.31 -15.55 -6.64
C LEU A 7 6.17 -16.89 -5.89
N ASP A 8 5.49 -16.94 -4.74
CA ASP A 8 5.17 -18.20 -4.05
C ASP A 8 4.37 -19.20 -4.91
N CYS A 9 3.46 -18.71 -5.75
CA CYS A 9 2.69 -19.51 -6.70
C CYS A 9 3.43 -19.79 -8.02
N GLU A 10 4.44 -19.00 -8.37
CA GLU A 10 5.38 -19.31 -9.46
C GLU A 10 6.36 -20.40 -9.03
N LEU A 11 6.77 -20.36 -7.76
CA LEU A 11 7.62 -21.37 -7.15
C LEU A 11 6.85 -22.67 -6.93
N TYR A 12 5.55 -22.62 -6.62
CA TYR A 12 4.74 -23.81 -6.34
C TYR A 12 4.85 -24.88 -7.46
N PRO A 13 5.22 -26.13 -7.14
CA PRO A 13 5.12 -26.79 -5.83
C PRO A 13 6.28 -26.52 -4.85
N PHE A 14 7.30 -25.76 -5.24
CA PHE A 14 8.38 -25.35 -4.34
C PHE A 14 7.96 -24.21 -3.43
N VAL A 15 8.52 -24.20 -2.24
CA VAL A 15 8.25 -23.23 -1.19
C VAL A 15 9.57 -22.82 -0.54
N VAL A 16 9.69 -21.54 -0.20
CA VAL A 16 10.73 -21.06 0.70
C VAL A 16 10.19 -21.20 2.12
N THR A 17 10.93 -21.86 2.99
CA THR A 17 10.51 -22.08 4.38
C THR A 17 11.67 -21.92 5.35
N ARG A 18 11.38 -21.75 6.63
CA ARG A 18 12.42 -21.77 7.66
C ARG A 18 12.60 -23.17 8.23
N ASP A 19 13.80 -23.49 8.67
CA ASP A 19 14.05 -24.72 9.44
C ASP A 19 13.27 -24.72 10.77
N ALA A 20 13.25 -25.87 11.45
CA ALA A 20 12.53 -26.03 12.72
C ALA A 20 13.01 -25.05 13.82
N SER A 21 14.25 -24.54 13.70
CA SER A 21 14.80 -23.53 14.61
C SER A 21 14.42 -22.09 14.24
N GLY A 22 13.84 -21.87 13.06
CA GLY A 22 13.50 -20.55 12.53
C GLY A 22 14.69 -19.75 11.99
N ARG A 23 15.90 -20.33 11.99
CA ARG A 23 17.16 -19.61 11.75
C ARG A 23 17.73 -19.77 10.35
N ARG A 24 17.23 -20.72 9.56
CA ARG A 24 17.77 -20.99 8.21
C ARG A 24 16.66 -21.02 7.19
N LEU A 25 16.86 -20.33 6.06
CA LEU A 25 16.01 -20.49 4.88
C LEU A 25 16.29 -21.82 4.19
N LEU A 26 15.22 -22.47 3.75
CA LEU A 26 15.21 -23.75 3.07
C LEU A 26 14.36 -23.63 1.81
N LEU A 27 14.84 -24.21 0.71
CA LEU A 27 13.99 -24.53 -0.42
C LEU A 27 13.41 -25.92 -0.17
N ALA A 28 12.09 -26.02 -0.15
CA ALA A 28 11.38 -27.28 0.02
C ALA A 28 10.32 -27.45 -1.08
N VAL A 29 9.76 -28.65 -1.17
CA VAL A 29 8.64 -28.94 -2.06
C VAL A 29 7.45 -29.42 -1.24
N ASP A 30 6.26 -28.91 -1.57
CA ASP A 30 5.01 -29.35 -0.96
C ASP A 30 4.59 -30.71 -1.53
N THR A 31 4.72 -31.77 -0.73
CA THR A 31 4.37 -33.13 -1.15
C THR A 31 2.86 -33.38 -1.22
N LYS A 32 2.02 -32.46 -0.74
CA LYS A 32 0.57 -32.49 -0.94
C LYS A 32 0.14 -31.93 -2.30
N CYS A 33 1.06 -31.33 -3.06
CA CYS A 33 0.75 -30.84 -4.39
C CYS A 33 0.33 -32.00 -5.32
N PRO A 34 -0.85 -31.94 -5.97
CA PRO A 34 -1.30 -32.98 -6.89
C PRO A 34 -0.30 -33.28 -8.01
N TYR A 35 0.44 -32.25 -8.48
CA TYR A 35 1.49 -32.40 -9.47
C TYR A 35 2.67 -33.24 -8.95
N VAL A 36 3.10 -33.00 -7.70
CA VAL A 36 4.17 -33.76 -7.05
C VAL A 36 3.73 -35.20 -6.77
N GLN A 37 2.47 -35.41 -6.39
CA GLN A 37 1.92 -36.74 -6.17
C GLN A 37 1.82 -37.57 -7.45
N GLN A 38 1.55 -36.94 -8.60
CA GLN A 38 1.48 -37.60 -9.91
C GLN A 38 2.86 -37.93 -10.49
N LEU A 39 3.84 -37.03 -10.36
CA LEU A 39 5.20 -37.21 -10.89
C LEU A 39 6.09 -38.08 -10.00
N GLY A 40 5.77 -38.18 -8.71
CA GLY A 40 6.65 -38.73 -7.69
C GLY A 40 7.90 -37.87 -7.48
N ALA A 41 8.69 -38.20 -6.46
CA ALA A 41 9.99 -37.55 -6.20
C ALA A 41 11.06 -38.01 -7.22
N GLY A 42 10.79 -37.82 -8.51
CA GLY A 42 11.65 -38.22 -9.62
C GLY A 42 12.84 -37.28 -9.85
N ARG A 43 13.74 -37.67 -10.77
CA ARG A 43 14.95 -36.91 -11.11
C ARG A 43 14.65 -35.50 -11.63
N ALA A 44 13.58 -35.34 -12.43
CA ALA A 44 13.19 -34.05 -13.00
C ALA A 44 12.80 -33.00 -11.92
N LEU A 45 12.09 -33.41 -10.87
CA LEU A 45 11.71 -32.53 -9.77
C LEU A 45 12.95 -32.07 -8.97
N ARG A 46 13.92 -32.98 -8.76
CA ARG A 46 15.20 -32.65 -8.14
C ARG A 46 16.03 -31.69 -8.98
N ASP A 47 16.15 -31.95 -10.29
CA ASP A 47 16.93 -31.12 -11.20
C ASP A 47 16.38 -29.69 -11.26
N TYR A 48 15.05 -29.53 -11.26
CA TYR A 48 14.40 -28.22 -11.23
C TYR A 48 14.53 -27.53 -9.85
N GLY A 49 14.47 -28.28 -8.75
CA GLY A 49 14.77 -27.76 -7.41
C GLY A 49 16.19 -27.19 -7.31
N TRP A 50 17.19 -27.85 -7.93
CA TRP A 50 18.56 -27.33 -7.98
C TRP A 50 18.70 -26.08 -8.85
N TYR A 51 17.95 -25.99 -9.95
CA TYR A 51 17.88 -24.78 -10.75
C TYR A 51 17.31 -23.59 -9.94
N LEU A 52 16.20 -23.79 -9.25
CA LEU A 52 15.59 -22.76 -8.39
C LEU A 52 16.52 -22.37 -7.24
N LEU A 53 17.23 -23.31 -6.64
CA LEU A 53 18.22 -22.99 -5.60
C LEU A 53 19.29 -22.05 -6.14
N ARG A 54 19.90 -22.37 -7.30
CA ARG A 54 20.93 -21.50 -7.91
C ARG A 54 20.38 -20.12 -8.26
N LEU A 55 19.11 -20.04 -8.68
CA LEU A 55 18.43 -18.77 -8.94
C LEU A 55 18.29 -17.96 -7.64
N LEU A 56 17.80 -18.58 -6.56
CA LEU A 56 17.61 -17.93 -5.25
C LEU A 56 18.94 -17.57 -4.57
N GLU A 57 20.03 -18.28 -4.86
CA GLU A 57 21.39 -17.99 -4.38
C GLU A 57 22.13 -16.96 -5.24
N SER A 58 21.62 -16.60 -6.41
CA SER A 58 22.19 -15.53 -7.23
C SER A 58 21.98 -14.15 -6.58
N PRO A 59 22.78 -13.11 -6.93
CA PRO A 59 22.60 -11.77 -6.38
C PRO A 59 21.18 -11.19 -6.55
N SER A 60 20.54 -11.44 -7.70
CA SER A 60 19.16 -11.03 -7.96
C SER A 60 18.13 -11.84 -7.17
N GLY A 61 18.36 -13.15 -6.99
CA GLY A 61 17.51 -14.01 -6.15
C GLY A 61 17.61 -13.64 -4.67
N GLN A 62 18.79 -13.32 -4.18
CA GLN A 62 19.03 -12.85 -2.81
C GLN A 62 18.34 -11.52 -2.56
N ARG A 63 18.39 -10.58 -3.52
CA ARG A 63 17.65 -9.32 -3.44
C ARG A 63 16.15 -9.56 -3.36
N LEU A 64 15.63 -10.48 -4.16
CA LEU A 64 14.23 -10.86 -4.18
C LEU A 64 13.77 -11.50 -2.85
N LEU A 65 14.62 -12.26 -2.16
CA LEU A 65 14.33 -12.80 -0.83
C LEU A 65 14.30 -11.71 0.25
N VAL A 66 15.21 -10.74 0.17
CA VAL A 66 15.23 -9.56 1.05
C VAL A 66 13.98 -8.69 0.86
N ASP A 67 13.61 -8.44 -0.39
CA ASP A 67 12.47 -7.59 -0.74
C ASP A 67 11.10 -8.29 -0.47
N ASN A 68 11.11 -9.61 -0.22
CA ASN A 68 9.89 -10.39 0.04
C ASN A 68 10.08 -11.35 1.23
N PRO A 69 10.25 -10.83 2.46
CA PRO A 69 10.50 -11.67 3.64
C PRO A 69 9.32 -12.60 3.96
N GLY A 70 8.13 -12.30 3.45
CA GLY A 70 6.92 -13.11 3.58
C GLY A 70 6.93 -14.43 2.79
N LEU A 71 7.84 -14.60 1.82
CA LEU A 71 8.02 -15.87 1.10
C LEU A 71 8.47 -16.99 2.04
N ALA A 72 9.19 -16.64 3.12
CA ALA A 72 9.71 -17.59 4.09
C ALA A 72 8.61 -18.07 5.05
N GLY A 73 7.83 -19.06 4.61
CA GLY A 73 6.77 -19.67 5.39
C GLY A 73 7.26 -20.52 6.56
N ARG A 74 6.35 -20.86 7.47
CA ARG A 74 6.65 -21.80 8.58
C ARG A 74 6.88 -23.23 8.05
N PRO A 75 7.80 -24.00 8.65
CA PRO A 75 8.00 -25.40 8.26
C PRO A 75 6.73 -26.20 8.48
N ARG A 76 6.47 -27.16 7.57
CA ARG A 76 5.36 -28.10 7.68
C ARG A 76 5.86 -29.53 7.48
N PRO A 77 5.26 -30.55 8.14
CA PRO A 77 5.66 -31.95 7.99
C PRO A 77 5.61 -32.47 6.54
N GLU A 78 4.70 -31.92 5.73
CA GLU A 78 4.51 -32.26 4.32
C GLU A 78 5.57 -31.65 3.38
N PHE A 79 6.45 -30.78 3.87
CA PHE A 79 7.49 -30.18 3.06
C PHE A 79 8.71 -31.09 2.99
N TRP A 80 9.05 -31.55 1.80
CA TRP A 80 10.29 -32.26 1.56
C TRP A 80 11.40 -31.26 1.22
N VAL A 81 12.41 -31.17 2.08
CA VAL A 81 13.51 -30.20 1.91
C VAL A 81 14.41 -30.62 0.75
N VAL A 82 14.64 -29.70 -0.17
CA VAL A 82 15.57 -29.85 -1.29
C VAL A 82 16.98 -29.49 -0.84
N ALA A 83 17.15 -28.27 -0.32
CA ALA A 83 18.43 -27.74 0.13
C ALA A 83 18.26 -26.49 1.02
N PRO A 84 19.25 -26.16 1.88
CA PRO A 84 19.31 -24.84 2.52
C PRO A 84 19.60 -23.75 1.49
N ILE A 85 19.04 -22.56 1.71
CA ILE A 85 19.37 -21.33 0.98
C ILE A 85 20.27 -20.49 1.88
N HIS A 86 21.28 -19.82 1.33
CA HIS A 86 22.01 -18.79 2.07
C HIS A 86 21.01 -17.71 2.53
N ASP A 87 20.85 -17.55 3.84
CA ASP A 87 19.98 -16.54 4.44
C ASP A 87 20.74 -15.21 4.37
N PRO A 88 20.37 -14.26 3.50
CA PRO A 88 20.88 -12.91 3.66
C PRO A 88 20.26 -12.44 4.97
N ALA A 89 21.07 -12.24 6.00
CA ALA A 89 20.59 -11.54 7.19
C ALA A 89 19.79 -10.32 6.69
N PRO A 90 18.52 -10.15 7.10
CA PRO A 90 17.74 -9.00 6.65
C PRO A 90 18.63 -7.79 6.91
N PRO A 91 18.85 -6.92 5.89
CA PRO A 91 19.68 -5.75 6.11
C PRO A 91 19.17 -5.09 7.39
N PRO A 92 20.07 -4.71 8.31
CA PRO A 92 19.64 -4.02 9.51
C PRO A 92 18.72 -2.88 9.06
N ALA A 93 17.59 -2.73 9.75
CA ALA A 93 16.65 -1.66 9.44
C ALA A 93 17.46 -0.36 9.31
N PRO A 94 17.29 0.39 8.22
CA PRO A 94 18.13 1.55 7.98
C PRO A 94 18.05 2.46 9.21
N GLU A 95 19.22 2.87 9.68
CA GLU A 95 19.30 3.73 10.84
C GLU A 95 18.53 5.02 10.54
N PRO A 96 17.73 5.52 11.49
CA PRO A 96 17.04 6.78 11.29
C PRO A 96 18.05 7.91 11.06
N PRO A 97 17.70 8.92 10.26
CA PRO A 97 18.53 10.11 10.15
C PRO A 97 18.74 10.75 11.53
N PRO A 98 19.87 11.44 11.77
CA PRO A 98 20.16 12.03 13.07
C PRO A 98 19.03 12.92 13.59
N GLY A 99 18.56 12.65 14.82
CA GLY A 99 17.46 13.38 15.46
C GLY A 99 16.06 12.87 15.11
N PHE A 100 15.94 11.85 14.26
CA PHE A 100 14.67 11.23 13.90
C PHE A 100 14.51 9.86 14.56
N VAL A 101 13.26 9.41 14.66
CA VAL A 101 12.86 8.08 15.14
C VAL A 101 11.90 7.43 14.14
N PRO A 102 11.71 6.10 14.14
CA PRO A 102 10.70 5.48 13.29
C PRO A 102 9.33 6.11 13.52
N LEU A 103 8.63 6.50 12.45
CA LEU A 103 7.33 7.16 12.53
C LEU A 103 6.31 6.32 13.32
N SER A 104 6.37 4.99 13.16
CA SER A 104 5.58 3.99 13.88
C SER A 104 5.66 4.08 15.40
N SER A 105 6.75 4.62 15.94
CA SER A 105 6.96 4.78 17.38
C SER A 105 6.27 6.02 17.95
N ARG A 106 5.79 6.93 17.11
CA ARG A 106 5.23 8.25 17.49
C ARG A 106 3.85 8.50 16.91
N TRP A 107 3.05 7.43 16.76
CA TRP A 107 1.72 7.54 16.16
C TRP A 107 0.75 8.50 16.85
N ALA A 108 0.81 8.61 18.17
CA ALA A 108 -0.05 9.55 18.90
C ALA A 108 0.28 11.01 18.53
N GLU A 109 1.56 11.37 18.55
CA GLU A 109 2.04 12.72 18.19
C GLU A 109 1.75 13.05 16.72
N PHE A 110 1.89 12.06 15.84
CA PHE A 110 1.56 12.22 14.43
C PHE A 110 0.07 12.53 14.22
N ASP A 111 -0.83 11.83 14.91
CA ASP A 111 -2.27 12.10 14.83
C ASP A 111 -2.64 13.48 15.35
N GLU A 112 -2.03 13.91 16.46
CA GLU A 112 -2.23 15.27 17.00
C GLU A 112 -1.79 16.33 15.98
N ALA A 113 -0.62 16.13 15.35
CA ALA A 113 -0.11 17.03 14.32
C ALA A 113 -1.01 17.07 13.07
N LEU A 114 -1.53 15.92 12.62
CA LEU A 114 -2.48 15.82 11.53
C LEU A 114 -3.80 16.53 11.84
N ALA A 115 -4.33 16.34 13.05
CA ALA A 115 -5.58 16.97 13.49
C ALA A 115 -5.47 18.50 13.50
N VAL A 116 -4.33 19.04 13.93
CA VAL A 116 -4.06 20.49 13.89
C VAL A 116 -3.99 21.02 12.46
N SER A 117 -3.44 20.24 11.53
CA SER A 117 -3.33 20.65 10.12
C SER A 117 -4.70 20.86 9.47
N GLY A 118 -5.71 20.06 9.84
CA GLY A 118 -7.09 20.13 9.33
C GLY A 118 -7.23 19.92 7.81
N ARG A 119 -6.20 19.35 7.16
CA ARG A 119 -6.12 19.29 5.69
C ARG A 119 -6.86 18.10 5.12
N PRO A 120 -7.49 18.24 3.94
CA PRO A 120 -8.48 17.26 3.51
C PRO A 120 -7.98 16.31 2.41
N LEU A 121 -6.65 16.14 2.28
CA LEU A 121 -6.03 15.16 1.38
C LEU A 121 -5.86 13.81 2.13
N SER A 122 -5.94 12.70 1.40
CA SER A 122 -5.88 11.36 1.98
C SER A 122 -4.57 11.07 2.72
N ALA A 123 -3.47 11.68 2.29
CA ALA A 123 -2.17 11.61 2.98
C ALA A 123 -2.19 12.21 4.40
N TYR A 124 -3.20 12.99 4.79
CA TYR A 124 -3.30 13.60 6.13
C TYR A 124 -4.06 12.69 7.11
N HIS A 125 -3.82 11.38 7.03
CA HIS A 125 -4.40 10.38 7.92
C HIS A 125 -3.39 9.26 8.21
N ARG A 126 -3.34 8.76 9.45
CA ARG A 126 -2.43 7.68 9.87
C ARG A 126 -2.50 6.45 8.97
N ALA A 127 -3.71 6.03 8.63
CA ALA A 127 -3.92 4.86 7.77
C ALA A 127 -3.19 4.97 6.42
N ALA A 128 -3.03 6.17 5.86
CA ALA A 128 -2.28 6.35 4.61
C ALA A 128 -0.81 5.98 4.77
N TRP A 129 -0.19 6.29 5.92
CA TRP A 129 1.23 6.03 6.18
C TRP A 129 1.49 4.63 6.72
N ALA A 130 0.61 4.15 7.60
CA ALA A 130 0.70 2.80 8.13
C ALA A 130 0.65 1.73 7.03
N ALA A 131 0.02 2.04 5.89
CA ALA A 131 -0.05 1.16 4.73
C ALA A 131 1.33 0.86 4.12
N TRP A 132 2.22 1.85 4.13
CA TRP A 132 3.48 1.81 3.40
C TRP A 132 4.67 1.41 4.26
N GLU A 133 4.50 1.15 5.56
CA GLU A 133 5.62 0.85 6.48
C GLU A 133 6.43 -0.40 6.09
N ASP A 134 5.84 -1.32 5.33
CA ASP A 134 6.55 -2.50 4.83
C ASP A 134 7.47 -2.17 3.64
N LEU A 135 7.24 -1.05 2.95
CA LEU A 135 7.87 -0.69 1.68
C LEU A 135 8.66 0.62 1.74
N LEU A 136 8.21 1.55 2.58
CA LEU A 136 8.76 2.88 2.74
C LEU A 136 9.13 3.11 4.20
N GLN A 137 10.41 3.36 4.44
CA GLN A 137 10.89 3.75 5.74
C GLN A 137 10.55 5.22 5.96
N CYS A 138 9.68 5.46 6.95
CA CYS A 138 9.27 6.79 7.34
C CYS A 138 9.77 7.09 8.75
N TRP A 139 10.32 8.28 8.94
CA TRP A 139 10.83 8.73 10.21
C TRP A 139 10.15 10.02 10.65
N TRP A 140 10.02 10.16 11.96
CA TRP A 140 9.45 11.30 12.68
C TRP A 140 10.54 12.05 13.41
N GLY A 141 10.56 13.37 13.29
CA GLY A 141 11.52 14.19 14.00
C GLY A 141 11.24 15.68 13.89
N PRO A 142 11.99 16.50 14.63
CA PRO A 142 11.85 17.94 14.59
C PRO A 142 12.34 18.51 13.26
N ILE A 143 11.65 19.55 12.79
CA ILE A 143 12.11 20.43 11.71
C ILE A 143 11.94 21.87 12.19
N GLY A 144 13.06 22.55 12.39
CA GLY A 144 13.07 23.80 13.15
C GLY A 144 12.56 23.66 14.58
N VAL A 145 12.12 24.78 15.16
CA VAL A 145 11.84 24.88 16.60
C VAL A 145 10.43 24.41 16.99
N HIS A 146 9.45 24.58 16.10
CA HIS A 146 8.03 24.39 16.41
C HIS A 146 7.31 23.41 15.48
N HIS A 147 8.04 22.76 14.57
CA HIS A 147 7.47 21.86 13.58
C HIS A 147 8.09 20.48 13.68
N HIS A 148 7.34 19.50 13.19
CA HIS A 148 7.79 18.14 12.98
C HIS A 148 7.68 17.77 11.51
N ALA A 149 8.50 16.82 11.11
CA ALA A 149 8.55 16.31 9.75
C ALA A 149 8.32 14.80 9.74
N VAL A 150 7.62 14.36 8.69
CA VAL A 150 7.69 12.98 8.22
C VAL A 150 8.71 12.96 7.09
N VAL A 151 9.84 12.30 7.33
CA VAL A 151 10.90 12.11 6.35
C VAL A 151 10.80 10.69 5.79
N ALA A 152 10.95 10.54 4.49
CA ALA A 152 11.03 9.25 3.83
C ALA A 152 12.30 9.15 2.98
N GLU A 153 12.84 7.94 2.83
CA GLU A 153 14.05 7.70 2.04
C GLU A 153 13.68 7.24 0.63
N GLN A 154 14.41 7.77 -0.33
CA GLN A 154 14.36 7.35 -1.71
C GLN A 154 15.71 7.59 -2.38
N ALA A 155 16.21 6.55 -3.06
CA ALA A 155 17.42 6.61 -3.88
C ALA A 155 18.67 7.10 -3.12
N GLY A 156 18.81 6.73 -1.85
CA GLY A 156 19.96 7.06 -1.00
C GLY A 156 19.91 8.46 -0.38
N GLY A 157 18.76 9.15 -0.44
CA GLY A 157 18.54 10.39 0.27
C GLY A 157 17.09 10.54 0.71
N TYR A 158 16.76 11.71 1.25
CA TYR A 158 15.57 11.96 2.03
C TYR A 158 14.72 13.07 1.43
N PHE A 159 13.41 12.94 1.59
CA PHE A 159 12.43 13.98 1.25
C PHE A 159 11.39 14.09 2.36
N LEU A 160 10.68 15.22 2.41
CA LEU A 160 9.54 15.35 3.31
C LEU A 160 8.30 14.77 2.64
N ALA A 161 7.75 13.73 3.25
CA ALA A 161 6.56 13.04 2.75
C ALA A 161 5.28 13.85 3.03
N LEU A 162 5.33 14.77 3.99
CA LEU A 162 4.30 15.79 4.26
C LEU A 162 4.97 17.15 4.46
N PRO A 163 4.27 18.27 4.24
CA PRO A 163 4.75 19.58 4.68
C PRO A 163 5.03 19.59 6.18
N PRO A 164 5.95 20.46 6.66
CA PRO A 164 6.20 20.64 8.09
C PRO A 164 4.90 20.79 8.87
N MET A 165 4.72 19.96 9.90
CA MET A 165 3.50 19.93 10.70
C MET A 165 3.69 20.67 12.02
N GLY A 166 2.71 21.49 12.38
CA GLY A 166 2.78 22.43 13.48
C GLY A 166 2.00 23.70 13.15
N PRO A 167 2.34 24.85 13.79
CA PRO A 167 1.79 26.16 13.42
C PRO A 167 1.86 26.43 11.92
N PRO A 168 1.07 27.38 11.37
CA PRO A 168 1.01 27.64 9.93
C PRO A 168 2.38 27.70 9.28
N VAL A 169 2.59 26.89 8.24
CA VAL A 169 3.84 26.84 7.48
C VAL A 169 4.10 28.20 6.85
N THR A 170 5.27 28.77 7.15
CA THR A 170 5.78 30.02 6.55
C THR A 170 6.92 29.73 5.59
N ARG A 171 7.39 30.76 4.88
CA ARG A 171 8.57 30.65 4.02
C ARG A 171 9.80 30.23 4.82
N GLU A 172 9.99 30.83 5.99
CA GLU A 172 11.16 30.58 6.85
C GLU A 172 11.23 29.12 7.30
N VAL A 173 10.08 28.53 7.66
CA VAL A 173 9.98 27.11 8.02
C VAL A 173 10.31 26.21 6.83
N MET A 174 9.85 26.57 5.63
CA MET A 174 10.19 25.83 4.41
C MET A 174 11.69 25.94 4.07
N ASP A 175 12.28 27.13 4.21
CA ASP A 175 13.71 27.36 3.96
C ASP A 175 14.58 26.56 4.94
N GLU A 176 14.21 26.54 6.23
CA GLU A 176 14.84 25.72 7.26
C GLU A 176 14.70 24.23 6.97
N ALA A 177 13.50 23.79 6.57
CA ALA A 177 13.24 22.42 6.21
C ALA A 177 14.12 21.93 5.06
N PHE A 178 14.24 22.73 3.99
CA PHE A 178 15.13 22.41 2.89
C PHE A 178 16.60 22.44 3.30
N ALA A 179 17.03 23.38 4.15
CA ALA A 179 18.41 23.40 4.63
C ALA A 179 18.76 22.12 5.43
N GLN A 180 17.82 21.61 6.23
CA GLN A 180 17.98 20.34 6.93
C GLN A 180 18.01 19.15 5.97
N LEU A 181 17.14 19.12 4.94
CA LEU A 181 17.21 18.11 3.88
C LEU A 181 18.54 18.15 3.13
N ASP A 182 19.05 19.33 2.78
CA ASP A 182 20.31 19.49 2.07
C ASP A 182 21.49 18.94 2.90
N ALA A 183 21.45 19.15 4.22
CA ALA A 183 22.43 18.58 5.15
C ALA A 183 22.32 17.04 5.24
N LEU A 184 21.10 16.50 5.29
CA LEU A 184 20.87 15.04 5.31
C LEU A 184 21.28 14.37 3.99
N ASN A 185 21.07 15.05 2.87
CA ASN A 185 21.23 14.50 1.52
C ASN A 185 22.64 14.66 0.96
N GLY A 186 23.49 15.50 1.56
CA GLY A 186 24.86 15.70 1.10
C GLY A 186 24.97 16.11 -0.38
N GLY A 187 23.95 16.80 -0.92
CA GLY A 187 23.87 17.21 -2.32
C GLY A 187 23.13 16.24 -3.26
N ALA A 188 22.55 15.14 -2.77
CA ALA A 188 21.69 14.28 -3.60
C ALA A 188 20.44 15.03 -4.10
N PRO A 189 20.04 14.89 -5.39
CA PRO A 189 18.96 15.67 -6.00
C PRO A 189 17.56 15.13 -5.67
N VAL A 190 17.30 14.78 -4.41
CA VAL A 190 16.05 14.15 -3.95
C VAL A 190 15.23 15.05 -3.02
N SER A 191 15.80 16.17 -2.57
CA SER A 191 15.18 17.14 -1.67
C SER A 191 13.89 17.72 -2.27
N ARG A 192 12.75 17.35 -1.68
CA ARG A 192 11.43 17.89 -2.00
C ARG A 192 10.48 17.75 -0.81
N VAL A 193 9.36 18.45 -0.89
CA VAL A 193 8.22 18.31 0.02
C VAL A 193 7.04 17.82 -0.81
N GLU A 194 6.43 16.71 -0.41
CA GLU A 194 5.27 16.11 -1.09
C GLU A 194 3.96 16.38 -0.36
N ASN A 195 2.85 15.98 -0.98
CA ASN A 195 1.51 16.06 -0.41
C ASN A 195 1.11 17.50 0.00
N LEU A 196 1.53 18.49 -0.80
CA LEU A 196 1.10 19.87 -0.63
C LEU A 196 -0.35 20.02 -1.12
N PRO A 197 -1.27 20.52 -0.27
CA PRO A 197 -2.55 21.00 -0.73
C PRO A 197 -2.38 22.26 -1.59
N GLU A 198 -3.39 22.55 -2.40
CA GLU A 198 -3.37 23.64 -3.37
C GLU A 198 -3.07 25.02 -2.77
N ASP A 199 -3.59 25.33 -1.58
CA ASP A 199 -3.36 26.61 -0.92
C ASP A 199 -1.88 26.79 -0.51
N LEU A 200 -1.26 25.74 0.03
CA LEU A 200 0.16 25.76 0.40
C LEU A 200 1.03 25.75 -0.86
N ALA A 201 0.64 24.99 -1.89
CA ALA A 201 1.33 24.98 -3.17
C ALA A 201 1.34 26.38 -3.81
N GLY A 202 0.23 27.12 -3.73
CA GLY A 202 0.16 28.54 -4.14
C GLY A 202 1.18 29.40 -3.41
N ARG A 203 1.20 29.34 -2.07
CA ARG A 203 2.18 30.07 -1.25
C ARG A 203 3.62 29.70 -1.58
N CYS A 204 3.91 28.42 -1.80
CA CYS A 204 5.24 27.96 -2.18
C CYS A 204 5.70 28.56 -3.52
N ARG A 205 4.80 28.72 -4.51
CA ARG A 205 5.14 29.43 -5.75
C ARG A 205 5.47 30.89 -5.49
N ASP A 206 4.68 31.56 -4.66
CA ASP A 206 4.91 32.97 -4.29
C ASP A 206 6.24 33.15 -3.54
N TRP A 207 6.68 32.14 -2.79
CA TRP A 207 7.99 32.11 -2.13
C TRP A 207 9.16 31.74 -3.05
N GLY A 208 8.89 31.38 -4.30
CA GLY A 208 9.91 31.06 -5.31
C GLY A 208 10.31 29.58 -5.40
N TYR A 209 9.57 28.66 -4.79
CA TYR A 209 9.80 27.23 -4.95
C TYR A 209 9.27 26.73 -6.31
N ALA A 210 9.95 25.72 -6.87
CA ALA A 210 9.44 24.98 -8.01
C ALA A 210 8.33 24.04 -7.53
N VAL A 211 7.11 24.22 -8.03
CA VAL A 211 5.93 23.43 -7.63
C VAL A 211 5.42 22.62 -8.81
N SER A 212 5.25 21.31 -8.61
CA SER A 212 4.77 20.38 -9.63
C SER A 212 3.53 19.63 -9.17
N LEU A 213 2.61 19.35 -10.11
CA LEU A 213 1.46 18.49 -9.85
C LEU A 213 1.94 17.04 -9.74
N VAL A 214 1.65 16.39 -8.63
CA VAL A 214 1.97 14.98 -8.39
C VAL A 214 0.84 14.11 -8.90
N GLU A 215 -0.38 14.34 -8.41
CA GLU A 215 -1.58 13.58 -8.78
C GLU A 215 -2.85 14.37 -8.40
N GLN A 216 -4.01 13.75 -8.57
CA GLN A 216 -5.30 14.33 -8.16
C GLN A 216 -6.09 13.36 -7.27
N GLU A 217 -6.77 13.92 -6.27
CA GLU A 217 -7.74 13.21 -5.44
C GLU A 217 -9.18 13.56 -5.82
N TYR A 218 -10.08 12.59 -5.68
CA TYR A 218 -11.43 12.67 -6.22
C TYR A 218 -12.46 12.58 -5.11
N LEU A 219 -13.30 13.61 -4.99
CA LEU A 219 -14.36 13.68 -4.00
C LEU A 219 -15.72 13.46 -4.63
N TYR A 220 -16.55 12.69 -3.94
CA TYR A 220 -17.92 12.38 -4.33
C TYR A 220 -18.88 12.69 -3.19
N GLU A 221 -20.11 13.07 -3.55
CA GLU A 221 -21.21 13.11 -2.60
C GLU A 221 -21.62 11.68 -2.23
N ARG A 222 -21.69 11.37 -0.93
CA ARG A 222 -22.15 10.05 -0.44
C ARG A 222 -23.49 9.66 -1.06
N ALA A 223 -24.45 10.59 -1.07
CA ALA A 223 -25.80 10.33 -1.58
C ALA A 223 -25.78 9.87 -3.05
N ARG A 224 -24.80 10.31 -3.83
CA ARG A 224 -24.65 9.87 -5.21
C ARG A 224 -24.13 8.44 -5.32
N LEU A 225 -23.13 8.09 -4.51
CA LEU A 225 -22.59 6.72 -4.46
C LEU A 225 -23.67 5.73 -3.99
N GLU A 226 -24.50 6.12 -3.03
CA GLU A 226 -25.65 5.33 -2.57
C GLU A 226 -26.69 5.12 -3.69
N ARG A 227 -27.09 6.18 -4.42
CA ARG A 227 -27.98 6.06 -5.60
C ARG A 227 -27.40 5.21 -6.74
N ARG A 228 -26.07 5.14 -6.88
CA ARG A 228 -25.43 4.24 -7.84
C ARG A 228 -25.61 2.79 -7.42
N ALA A 229 -25.45 2.48 -6.14
CA ALA A 229 -25.67 1.13 -5.61
C ALA A 229 -27.12 0.66 -5.78
N GLU A 230 -28.10 1.54 -5.55
CA GLU A 230 -29.53 1.25 -5.77
C GLU A 230 -29.83 0.85 -7.22
N ARG A 231 -29.18 1.49 -8.20
CA ARG A 231 -29.33 1.17 -9.64
C ARG A 231 -28.55 -0.07 -10.06
N ALA A 232 -27.45 -0.36 -9.37
CA ALA A 232 -26.56 -1.48 -9.69
C ALA A 232 -26.95 -2.78 -8.97
N ALA A 233 -27.91 -2.73 -8.04
CA ALA A 233 -28.39 -3.90 -7.31
C ALA A 233 -29.05 -4.90 -8.28
N SER A 234 -28.26 -5.86 -8.77
CA SER A 234 -28.75 -7.04 -9.47
C SER A 234 -28.99 -8.18 -8.45
N SER A 235 -29.97 -9.03 -8.75
CA SER A 235 -30.61 -10.00 -7.86
C SER A 235 -29.79 -11.29 -7.61
N GLY A 236 -28.50 -11.17 -7.33
CA GLY A 236 -27.68 -12.28 -6.82
C GLY A 236 -27.85 -12.46 -5.31
N GLN A 237 -27.74 -13.69 -4.79
CA GLN A 237 -27.64 -13.95 -3.34
C GLN A 237 -26.25 -13.52 -2.84
N LEU A 238 -26.00 -12.21 -2.79
CA LEU A 238 -24.80 -11.63 -2.20
C LEU A 238 -25.10 -11.26 -0.75
N THR A 239 -24.25 -11.71 0.16
CA THR A 239 -24.27 -11.27 1.56
C THR A 239 -23.21 -10.20 1.75
N VAL A 240 -23.63 -8.98 2.12
CA VAL A 240 -22.72 -7.88 2.44
C VAL A 240 -22.72 -7.66 3.95
N ARG A 241 -21.54 -7.73 4.57
CA ARG A 241 -21.38 -7.59 6.03
C ARG A 241 -20.10 -6.87 6.39
N ALA A 242 -20.01 -6.39 7.64
CA ALA A 242 -18.77 -5.83 8.16
C ALA A 242 -17.64 -6.88 8.15
N TYR A 243 -16.43 -6.41 7.85
CA TYR A 243 -15.19 -7.16 7.93
C TYR A 243 -14.94 -7.62 9.36
N ARG A 244 -14.38 -8.82 9.50
CA ARG A 244 -13.91 -9.38 10.76
C ARG A 244 -12.47 -9.89 10.59
N PRO A 245 -11.66 -9.94 11.65
CA PRO A 245 -10.27 -10.43 11.56
C PRO A 245 -10.15 -11.82 10.92
N GLU A 246 -11.15 -12.69 11.07
CA GLU A 246 -11.18 -14.02 10.47
C GLU A 246 -11.26 -13.99 8.93
N ASP A 247 -11.70 -12.87 8.34
CA ASP A 247 -11.79 -12.68 6.89
C ASP A 247 -10.42 -12.35 6.27
N LEU A 248 -9.39 -12.07 7.08
CA LEU A 248 -8.07 -11.60 6.61
C LEU A 248 -7.51 -12.45 5.48
N ASP A 249 -7.46 -13.77 5.67
CA ASP A 249 -6.89 -14.68 4.67
C ASP A 249 -7.75 -14.75 3.40
N ALA A 250 -9.07 -14.60 3.52
CA ALA A 250 -9.98 -14.56 2.37
C ALA A 250 -9.81 -13.25 1.58
N CYS A 251 -9.71 -12.11 2.25
CA CYS A 251 -9.42 -10.81 1.63
C CYS A 251 -8.05 -10.81 0.92
N ARG A 252 -7.01 -11.40 1.54
CA ARG A 252 -5.68 -11.53 0.92
C ARG A 252 -5.72 -12.38 -0.35
N ARG A 253 -6.44 -13.51 -0.32
CA ARG A 253 -6.66 -14.34 -1.53
C ARG A 253 -7.42 -13.58 -2.61
N ALA A 254 -8.50 -12.86 -2.24
CA ALA A 254 -9.28 -12.06 -3.17
C ALA A 254 -8.41 -10.98 -3.85
N TYR A 255 -7.57 -10.27 -3.08
CA TYR A 255 -6.60 -9.32 -3.63
C TYR A 255 -5.66 -9.99 -4.62
N ALA A 256 -5.02 -11.10 -4.22
CA ALA A 256 -4.05 -11.78 -5.06
C ALA A 256 -4.68 -12.20 -6.40
N LEU A 257 -5.85 -12.86 -6.38
CA LEU A 257 -6.55 -13.26 -7.60
C LEU A 257 -6.94 -12.07 -8.47
N TRP A 258 -7.43 -10.99 -7.86
CA TRP A 258 -7.77 -9.75 -8.55
C TRP A 258 -6.55 -9.10 -9.20
N ALA A 259 -5.46 -8.93 -8.44
CA ALA A 259 -4.22 -8.30 -8.89
C ALA A 259 -3.60 -9.07 -10.06
N LEU A 260 -3.59 -10.40 -9.99
CA LEU A 260 -3.09 -11.25 -11.07
C LEU A 260 -3.91 -11.13 -12.36
N LYS A 261 -5.24 -10.99 -12.27
CA LYS A 261 -6.07 -10.69 -13.44
C LYS A 261 -5.70 -9.30 -13.99
N ARG A 262 -5.51 -8.29 -13.14
CA ARG A 262 -5.17 -6.92 -13.58
C ARG A 262 -3.78 -6.78 -14.17
N GLN A 263 -2.79 -7.51 -13.64
CA GLN A 263 -1.44 -7.56 -14.21
C GLN A 263 -1.44 -8.17 -15.61
N ALA A 264 -2.32 -9.15 -15.86
CA ALA A 264 -2.50 -9.74 -17.19
C ALA A 264 -3.04 -8.76 -18.24
N ASP A 265 -3.82 -7.77 -17.77
CA ASP A 265 -4.55 -6.84 -18.62
C ASP A 265 -3.78 -5.53 -18.86
N THR A 266 -2.55 -5.39 -18.34
CA THR A 266 -1.75 -4.17 -18.50
C THR A 266 -0.28 -4.44 -18.82
N ASP A 267 0.23 -3.72 -19.81
CA ASP A 267 1.65 -3.71 -20.15
C ASP A 267 2.45 -2.65 -19.35
N ASP A 268 1.76 -1.79 -18.60
CA ASP A 268 2.35 -0.69 -17.85
C ASP A 268 3.11 -1.19 -16.61
N ALA A 269 4.41 -0.92 -16.57
CA ALA A 269 5.30 -1.37 -15.50
C ALA A 269 5.00 -0.68 -14.15
N GLU A 270 4.56 0.58 -14.16
CA GLU A 270 4.19 1.34 -12.96
C GLU A 270 2.88 0.79 -12.39
N ALA A 271 1.89 0.51 -13.25
CA ALA A 271 0.66 -0.14 -12.84
C ALA A 271 0.91 -1.53 -12.23
N ARG A 272 1.80 -2.34 -12.81
CA ARG A 272 2.19 -3.65 -12.24
C ARG A 272 2.90 -3.51 -10.88
N ALA A 273 3.79 -2.53 -10.74
CA ALA A 273 4.45 -2.24 -9.47
C ALA A 273 3.44 -1.85 -8.38
N MET A 274 2.49 -0.96 -8.69
CA MET A 274 1.42 -0.59 -7.76
C MET A 274 0.55 -1.78 -7.33
N LEU A 275 0.25 -2.70 -8.24
CA LEU A 275 -0.51 -3.93 -7.93
C LEU A 275 0.27 -4.89 -7.02
N ARG A 276 1.60 -4.92 -7.11
CA ARG A 276 2.44 -5.69 -6.19
C ARG A 276 2.50 -4.99 -4.83
N ASP A 277 2.78 -3.70 -4.83
CA ASP A 277 3.03 -2.92 -3.62
C ASP A 277 1.74 -2.73 -2.80
N GLY A 278 0.59 -2.61 -3.48
CA GLY A 278 -0.72 -2.54 -2.84
C GLY A 278 -1.09 -3.78 -2.02
N PHE A 279 -0.48 -4.95 -2.27
CA PHE A 279 -0.70 -6.13 -1.42
C PHE A 279 -0.30 -5.85 0.04
N TYR A 280 0.82 -5.16 0.23
CA TYR A 280 1.33 -4.82 1.56
C TYR A 280 0.43 -3.79 2.25
N ALA A 281 0.01 -2.75 1.53
CA ALA A 281 -0.93 -1.76 2.02
C ALA A 281 -2.25 -2.40 2.50
N HIS A 282 -2.87 -3.23 1.66
CA HIS A 282 -4.11 -3.91 2.00
C HIS A 282 -3.95 -4.86 3.19
N ARG A 283 -2.85 -5.61 3.25
CA ARG A 283 -2.53 -6.48 4.38
C ARG A 283 -2.46 -5.69 5.68
N ARG A 284 -1.73 -4.56 5.73
CA ARG A 284 -1.60 -3.75 6.94
C ARG A 284 -2.92 -3.13 7.38
N TRP A 285 -3.75 -2.67 6.45
CA TRP A 285 -5.08 -2.17 6.78
C TRP A 285 -6.00 -3.25 7.36
N LEU A 286 -5.97 -4.47 6.80
CA LEU A 286 -6.80 -5.58 7.28
C LEU A 286 -6.31 -6.08 8.66
N GLU A 287 -5.01 -6.33 8.82
CA GLU A 287 -4.40 -6.78 10.08
C GLU A 287 -4.56 -5.74 11.20
N GLY A 288 -4.36 -4.46 10.86
CA GLY A 288 -4.37 -3.34 11.80
C GLY A 288 -5.70 -2.61 11.91
N ALA A 289 -6.79 -3.13 11.36
CA ALA A 289 -8.01 -2.36 11.11
C ALA A 289 -8.50 -1.58 12.35
N ALA A 290 -8.63 -2.27 13.49
CA ALA A 290 -9.08 -1.67 14.74
C ALA A 290 -8.11 -0.60 15.27
N ALA A 291 -6.80 -0.85 15.24
CA ALA A 291 -5.78 0.07 15.73
C ALA A 291 -5.60 1.31 14.85
N LEU A 292 -5.92 1.19 13.55
CA LEU A 292 -5.83 2.26 12.57
C LEU A 292 -7.14 3.02 12.38
N GLY A 293 -8.22 2.62 13.07
CA GLY A 293 -9.56 3.21 12.87
C GLY A 293 -10.17 2.88 11.50
N VAL A 294 -9.66 1.86 10.82
CA VAL A 294 -10.13 1.43 9.50
C VAL A 294 -11.40 0.60 9.66
N LEU A 295 -12.41 0.99 8.90
CA LEU A 295 -13.67 0.29 8.70
C LEU A 295 -13.58 -0.59 7.46
N GLY A 296 -14.16 -1.78 7.50
CA GLY A 296 -14.14 -2.70 6.37
C GLY A 296 -15.48 -3.39 6.15
N TRP A 297 -15.80 -3.64 4.89
CA TRP A 297 -16.96 -4.41 4.46
C TRP A 297 -16.51 -5.50 3.49
N VAL A 298 -17.14 -6.67 3.60
CA VAL A 298 -16.91 -7.81 2.72
C VAL A 298 -18.23 -8.23 2.06
N ALA A 299 -18.12 -8.82 0.88
CA ALA A 299 -19.20 -9.43 0.15
C ALA A 299 -18.91 -10.92 -0.08
N GLU A 300 -19.93 -11.74 0.10
CA GLU A 300 -19.86 -13.19 -0.02
C GLU A 300 -20.96 -13.70 -0.96
N ASP A 301 -20.62 -14.65 -1.81
CA ASP A 301 -21.56 -15.48 -2.58
C ASP A 301 -21.52 -16.94 -2.08
N SER A 302 -22.08 -17.87 -2.85
CA SER A 302 -22.08 -19.30 -2.51
C SER A 302 -20.70 -19.96 -2.49
N GLU A 303 -19.70 -19.37 -3.16
CA GLU A 303 -18.33 -19.88 -3.25
C GLU A 303 -17.40 -19.23 -2.21
N GLY A 304 -17.82 -18.10 -1.63
CA GLY A 304 -17.15 -17.43 -0.52
C GLY A 304 -16.98 -15.94 -0.74
N LEU A 305 -15.93 -15.36 -0.15
CA LEU A 305 -15.65 -13.92 -0.25
C LEU A 305 -15.31 -13.52 -1.69
N CYS A 306 -16.15 -12.69 -2.29
CA CYS A 306 -16.03 -12.21 -3.67
C CYS A 306 -15.66 -10.71 -3.75
N GLY A 307 -15.54 -10.01 -2.63
CA GLY A 307 -15.01 -8.66 -2.61
C GLY A 307 -14.92 -8.07 -1.22
N TYR A 308 -14.18 -6.96 -1.11
CA TYR A 308 -14.12 -6.15 0.10
C TYR A 308 -13.80 -4.69 -0.23
N THR A 309 -14.12 -3.82 0.71
CA THR A 309 -13.71 -2.41 0.69
C THR A 309 -13.28 -1.97 2.08
N LEU A 310 -12.33 -1.04 2.14
CA LEU A 310 -11.79 -0.48 3.37
C LEU A 310 -11.85 1.04 3.30
N GLY A 311 -12.09 1.69 4.43
CA GLY A 311 -12.10 3.14 4.53
C GLY A 311 -11.98 3.63 5.96
N THR A 312 -11.80 4.94 6.13
CA THR A 312 -11.68 5.57 7.45
C THR A 312 -12.25 6.99 7.40
N PRO A 313 -12.76 7.53 8.51
CA PRO A 313 -13.02 8.97 8.60
C PRO A 313 -11.73 9.75 8.28
N LEU A 314 -11.83 10.75 7.41
CA LEU A 314 -10.70 11.62 7.06
C LEU A 314 -10.77 12.95 7.83
N SER A 315 -11.98 13.51 7.97
CA SER A 315 -12.25 14.74 8.72
C SER A 315 -13.68 14.75 9.27
N SER A 316 -14.13 15.88 9.82
CA SER A 316 -15.54 16.08 10.16
C SER A 316 -16.45 15.91 8.93
N GLU A 317 -16.00 16.38 7.76
CA GLU A 317 -16.78 16.49 6.52
C GLU A 317 -16.59 15.32 5.54
N ALA A 318 -15.46 14.62 5.60
CA ALA A 318 -15.11 13.61 4.61
C ALA A 318 -14.69 12.27 5.23
N GLY A 319 -15.07 11.18 4.57
CA GLY A 319 -14.46 9.86 4.73
C GLY A 319 -13.56 9.57 3.53
N VAL A 320 -12.66 8.59 3.65
CA VAL A 320 -11.81 8.13 2.55
C VAL A 320 -12.00 6.64 2.32
N ILE A 321 -12.10 6.24 1.05
CA ILE A 321 -12.01 4.84 0.63
C ILE A 321 -10.52 4.55 0.40
N LEU A 322 -9.97 3.64 1.21
CA LEU A 322 -8.58 3.21 1.13
C LEU A 322 -8.39 2.10 0.10
N ALA A 323 -9.39 1.21 -0.02
CA ALA A 323 -9.34 0.05 -0.90
C ALA A 323 -10.72 -0.33 -1.42
N GLU A 324 -10.78 -0.80 -2.67
CA GLU A 324 -11.94 -1.46 -3.27
C GLU A 324 -11.45 -2.63 -4.12
N ILE A 325 -11.80 -3.85 -3.72
CA ILE A 325 -11.40 -5.09 -4.40
C ILE A 325 -12.65 -5.94 -4.61
N THR A 326 -12.95 -6.27 -5.86
CA THR A 326 -14.10 -7.11 -6.20
C THR A 326 -13.75 -8.09 -7.31
N THR A 327 -14.41 -9.24 -7.35
CA THR A 327 -14.45 -10.04 -8.58
C THR A 327 -15.13 -9.26 -9.70
N LEU A 328 -14.88 -9.67 -10.94
CA LEU A 328 -15.55 -9.14 -12.13
C LEU A 328 -16.84 -9.92 -12.49
N GLU A 329 -17.15 -10.95 -11.72
CA GLU A 329 -18.22 -11.90 -11.99
C GLU A 329 -19.60 -11.39 -11.53
N HIS A 330 -19.61 -10.43 -10.59
CA HIS A 330 -20.84 -9.85 -10.06
C HIS A 330 -21.01 -8.39 -10.52
N GLU A 331 -21.99 -8.17 -11.37
CA GLU A 331 -22.37 -6.83 -11.81
C GLU A 331 -22.89 -6.00 -10.62
N GLY A 332 -22.34 -4.80 -10.45
CA GLY A 332 -22.76 -3.87 -9.40
C GLY A 332 -22.15 -4.08 -8.01
N LEU A 333 -21.40 -5.15 -7.80
CA LEU A 333 -20.74 -5.45 -6.52
C LEU A 333 -19.87 -4.29 -5.97
N PRO A 334 -19.02 -3.60 -6.78
CA PRO A 334 -18.28 -2.43 -6.29
C PRO A 334 -19.17 -1.35 -5.69
N ALA A 335 -20.30 -1.06 -6.35
CA ALA A 335 -21.23 -0.03 -5.89
C ALA A 335 -21.91 -0.43 -4.57
N LEU A 336 -22.28 -1.70 -4.42
CA LEU A 336 -22.89 -2.23 -3.20
C LEU A 336 -21.94 -2.14 -1.99
N LEU A 337 -20.69 -2.59 -2.16
CA LEU A 337 -19.65 -2.50 -1.12
C LEU A 337 -19.35 -1.05 -0.76
N THR A 338 -19.11 -0.20 -1.75
CA THR A 338 -18.83 1.22 -1.54
C THR A 338 -19.98 1.91 -0.81
N ALA A 339 -21.24 1.66 -1.17
CA ALA A 339 -22.38 2.24 -0.45
C ALA A 339 -22.51 1.72 0.99
N ALA A 340 -22.17 0.45 1.26
CA ALA A 340 -22.16 -0.09 2.62
C ALA A 340 -21.10 0.62 3.49
N LEU A 341 -19.87 0.77 2.97
CA LEU A 341 -18.81 1.51 3.64
C LEU A 341 -19.17 2.99 3.83
N CYS A 342 -19.72 3.65 2.81
CA CYS A 342 -20.10 5.06 2.90
C CYS A 342 -21.16 5.32 3.99
N ARG A 343 -22.13 4.40 4.14
CA ARG A 343 -23.13 4.46 5.22
C ARG A 343 -22.48 4.33 6.59
N ALA A 344 -21.50 3.44 6.73
CA ALA A 344 -20.77 3.24 7.97
C ALA A 344 -19.88 4.43 8.35
N LEU A 345 -19.22 5.05 7.35
CA LEU A 345 -18.43 6.27 7.55
C LEU A 345 -19.31 7.44 8.00
N GLY A 346 -20.56 7.52 7.52
CA GLY A 346 -21.52 8.54 7.92
C GLY A 346 -21.14 9.96 7.47
N LYS A 347 -20.24 10.09 6.50
CA LYS A 347 -19.72 11.38 6.01
C LYS A 347 -20.48 11.87 4.78
N PRO A 348 -20.71 13.18 4.61
CA PRO A 348 -21.38 13.70 3.43
C PRO A 348 -20.52 13.59 2.17
N LEU A 349 -19.19 13.71 2.32
CA LEU A 349 -18.22 13.59 1.23
C LEU A 349 -17.37 12.34 1.38
N ILE A 350 -17.01 11.75 0.24
CA ILE A 350 -16.18 10.55 0.15
C ILE A 350 -15.01 10.84 -0.78
N ASN A 351 -13.81 10.81 -0.24
CA ASN A 351 -12.56 10.90 -0.98
C ASN A 351 -12.17 9.50 -1.47
N ALA A 352 -11.94 9.33 -2.77
CA ALA A 352 -11.52 8.07 -3.37
C ALA A 352 -10.00 8.01 -3.64
N MET A 353 -9.19 8.84 -2.98
CA MET A 353 -7.73 8.93 -3.11
C MET A 353 -7.22 9.31 -4.50
N GLY A 354 -5.89 9.26 -4.65
CA GLY A 354 -5.09 9.57 -5.83
C GLY A 354 -5.39 8.71 -7.06
N ASP A 355 -5.00 9.20 -8.23
CA ASP A 355 -5.09 8.50 -9.51
C ASP A 355 -3.76 7.86 -9.96
N ALA A 356 -2.68 8.07 -9.21
CA ALA A 356 -1.32 7.65 -9.56
C ALA A 356 -0.92 8.02 -11.00
N ARG A 357 -1.55 9.04 -11.57
CA ARG A 357 -1.44 9.47 -12.97
C ARG A 357 -1.73 8.39 -14.01
N LEU A 358 -2.36 7.27 -13.63
CA LEU A 358 -2.70 6.20 -14.55
C LEU A 358 -3.91 6.61 -15.41
N PRO A 359 -3.79 6.71 -16.75
CA PRO A 359 -4.87 7.23 -17.60
C PRO A 359 -6.19 6.47 -17.49
N ALA A 360 -6.13 5.15 -17.27
CA ALA A 360 -7.30 4.31 -17.06
C ALA A 360 -8.01 4.64 -15.73
N LEU A 361 -7.24 4.90 -14.67
CA LEU A 361 -7.77 5.23 -13.35
C LEU A 361 -8.38 6.64 -13.33
N ILE A 362 -7.72 7.62 -13.96
CA ILE A 362 -8.24 8.98 -14.16
C ILE A 362 -9.62 8.91 -14.84
N ARG A 363 -9.70 8.18 -15.96
CA ARG A 363 -10.95 8.04 -16.73
C ARG A 363 -12.04 7.42 -15.86
N ARG A 364 -11.72 6.34 -15.14
CA ARG A 364 -12.66 5.64 -14.27
C ARG A 364 -13.20 6.55 -13.16
N LYS A 365 -12.35 7.33 -12.50
CA LYS A 365 -12.79 8.25 -11.44
C LYS A 365 -13.66 9.37 -12.01
N MET A 366 -13.32 9.89 -13.19
CA MET A 366 -14.12 10.92 -13.86
C MET A 366 -15.49 10.42 -14.34
N GLU A 367 -15.63 9.14 -14.72
CA GLU A 367 -16.92 8.52 -15.08
C GLU A 367 -17.95 8.57 -13.95
N ASP A 368 -17.50 8.59 -12.70
CA ASP A 368 -18.37 8.72 -11.53
C ASP A 368 -18.73 10.17 -11.19
N HIS A 369 -18.30 11.10 -12.04
CA HIS A 369 -18.37 12.55 -11.97
C HIS A 369 -18.16 13.08 -10.53
N PRO A 370 -16.92 13.18 -10.07
CA PRO A 370 -16.62 13.75 -8.76
C PRO A 370 -17.26 15.13 -8.59
N CYS A 371 -17.71 15.45 -7.39
CA CYS A 371 -18.18 16.81 -7.06
C CYS A 371 -17.01 17.79 -6.89
N ALA A 372 -15.80 17.28 -6.61
CA ALA A 372 -14.58 18.05 -6.61
C ALA A 372 -13.37 17.17 -6.98
N VAL A 373 -12.40 17.76 -7.66
CA VAL A 373 -11.11 17.16 -7.94
C VAL A 373 -10.04 18.04 -7.32
N ARG A 374 -9.20 17.45 -6.47
CA ARG A 374 -8.22 18.17 -5.66
C ARG A 374 -6.82 17.85 -6.13
N PRO A 375 -6.05 18.85 -6.61
CA PRO A 375 -4.67 18.60 -6.99
C PRO A 375 -3.79 18.38 -5.76
N VAL A 376 -2.85 17.45 -5.88
CA VAL A 376 -1.79 17.17 -4.91
C VAL A 376 -0.47 17.61 -5.52
N PHE A 377 0.29 18.44 -4.81
CA PHE A 377 1.53 19.01 -5.34
C PHE A 377 2.77 18.54 -4.57
N SER A 378 3.93 18.70 -5.21
CA SER A 378 5.23 18.71 -4.57
C SER A 378 5.90 20.07 -4.75
N ALA A 379 6.77 20.44 -3.82
CA ALA A 379 7.63 21.61 -3.89
C ALA A 379 9.11 21.20 -3.79
N ALA A 380 9.96 21.85 -4.57
CA ALA A 380 11.41 21.71 -4.54
C ALA A 380 12.08 23.08 -4.64
N ARG A 381 13.36 23.19 -4.27
CA ARG A 381 14.15 24.39 -4.59
C ARG A 381 14.25 24.56 -6.12
N PRO A 382 14.23 25.79 -6.64
CA PRO A 382 14.48 26.03 -8.06
C PRO A 382 15.88 25.52 -8.44
N SER A 383 15.99 24.95 -9.64
CA SER A 383 17.23 24.39 -10.21
C SER A 383 18.25 25.46 -10.59
#